data_AF-A0A5E7F9E8-F1
#
_entry.id   AF-A0A5E7F9E8-F1
#
_cell.length_a   1.000
_cell.length_b   1.000
_cell.length_c   1.000
_cell.angle_alpha   90.00
_cell.angle_beta   90.00
_cell.angle_gamma   90.00
#
_symmetry.space_group_name_H-M   'P 1'
#
loop_
_entity.id
_entity.type
_entity.pdbx_description
1 polymer ?
#
loop_
_entity_poly.entity_id
_entity_poly.type
_entity_poly.pdbx_seq_one_letter_code
_entity_poly.pdbx_strand_id
1 'polypeptide(L)' 'MASASNSRKPADEFVRKARPTSIIQRAAEVEEVANLVAYIASPLSSATTGAALRVDGGVVDSMAI' A
#
# COMPACT_ATOMS: atom_id res chain seq x y z
N MET A 1 -9.48 -2.19 24.94
CA MET A 1 -8.94 -2.24 23.57
C MET A 1 -9.62 -3.36 22.78
N ALA A 2 -10.95 -3.29 22.65
CA ALA A 2 -11.76 -4.30 21.97
C ALA A 2 -12.59 -3.61 20.88
N SER A 3 -12.71 -4.28 19.72
CA SER A 3 -13.48 -3.89 18.52
C SER A 3 -12.72 -3.18 17.37
N ALA A 4 -11.66 -3.81 16.83
CA ALA A 4 -11.07 -3.42 15.54
C ALA A 4 -11.27 -4.47 14.42
N SER A 5 -11.86 -5.62 14.72
CA SER A 5 -11.99 -6.73 13.76
C SER A 5 -13.19 -6.61 12.81
N ASN A 6 -14.13 -5.69 13.05
CA ASN A 6 -15.34 -5.54 12.24
C ASN A 6 -15.33 -4.30 11.32
N SER A 7 -14.47 -3.31 11.57
CA SER A 7 -14.36 -2.08 10.76
C SER A 7 -13.61 -2.29 9.45
N ARG A 8 -12.71 -3.28 9.37
CA ARG A 8 -11.90 -3.54 8.18
C ARG A 8 -12.64 -4.34 7.10
N LYS A 9 -13.59 -5.21 7.49
CA LYS A 9 -14.32 -6.09 6.56
C LYS A 9 -14.99 -5.35 5.40
N PRO A 10 -15.70 -4.21 5.60
CA PRO A 10 -16.31 -3.48 4.50
C PRO A 10 -15.28 -2.87 3.55
N ALA A 11 -14.14 -2.42 4.08
CA ALA A 11 -13.07 -1.84 3.27
C ALA A 11 -12.38 -2.91 2.41
N ASP A 12 -12.15 -4.10 2.97
CA ASP A 12 -11.56 -5.22 2.23
C ASP A 12 -12.50 -5.71 1.13
N GLU A 13 -13.78 -5.85 1.43
CA GLU A 13 -14.80 -6.21 0.44
C GLU A 13 -14.89 -5.17 -0.68
N PHE A 14 -14.85 -3.88 -0.33
CA PHE A 14 -14.79 -2.79 -1.31
C PHE A 14 -13.57 -2.94 -2.22
N VAL A 15 -12.37 -3.19 -1.68
CA VAL A 15 -11.16 -3.36 -2.49
C VAL A 15 -11.30 -4.54 -3.45
N ARG A 16 -11.76 -5.70 -2.96
CA ARG A 16 -11.96 -6.89 -3.81
C ARG A 16 -12.91 -6.64 -4.97
N LYS A 17 -13.98 -5.87 -4.72
CA LYS A 17 -15.01 -5.56 -5.72
C LYS A 17 -14.61 -4.44 -6.67
N ALA A 18 -14.11 -3.33 -6.13
CA ALA A 18 -13.84 -2.10 -6.89
C ALA A 18 -12.44 -2.07 -7.51
N ARG A 19 -11.49 -2.84 -6.97
CA ARG A 19 -10.10 -2.92 -7.41
C ARG A 19 -9.69 -4.39 -7.58
N PRO A 20 -10.33 -5.12 -8.51
CA PRO A 20 -10.10 -6.56 -8.68
C PRO A 20 -8.64 -6.90 -9.04
N THR A 21 -7.90 -5.94 -9.61
CA THR A 21 -6.46 -6.07 -9.91
C THR A 21 -5.55 -5.91 -8.69
N SER A 22 -6.07 -5.51 -7.53
CA SER A 22 -5.29 -5.46 -6.29
C SER A 22 -4.66 -6.82 -6.00
N ILE A 23 -3.37 -6.85 -5.69
CA ILE A 23 -2.70 -8.11 -5.34
C ILE A 23 -3.04 -8.49 -3.89
N ILE A 24 -3.09 -7.50 -2.99
CA ILE A 24 -3.30 -7.75 -1.56
C ILE A 24 -4.77 -7.98 -1.18
N GLN A 25 -5.73 -7.60 -2.03
CA GLN A 25 -7.17 -7.90 -1.90
C GLN A 25 -7.76 -7.47 -0.53
N ARG A 26 -7.26 -6.36 0.01
CA ARG A 26 -7.68 -5.72 1.26
C ARG A 26 -7.33 -4.24 1.25
N ALA A 27 -7.88 -3.48 2.18
CA ALA A 27 -7.40 -2.13 2.44
C ALA A 27 -5.93 -2.17 2.92
N ALA A 28 -5.12 -1.25 2.42
CA ALA A 28 -3.77 -1.04 2.92
C ALA A 28 -3.82 -0.28 4.25
N GLU A 29 -2.88 -0.58 5.15
CA GLU A 29 -2.72 0.12 6.42
C GLU A 29 -1.76 1.30 6.27
N VAL A 30 -1.89 2.29 7.17
CA VAL A 30 -1.05 3.49 7.17
C VAL A 30 0.43 3.12 7.36
N GLU A 31 0.69 2.10 8.17
CA GLU A 31 2.01 1.57 8.46
C GLU A 31 2.71 1.05 7.20
N GLU A 32 1.97 0.51 6.22
CA GLU A 32 2.56 0.02 4.98
C GLU A 32 3.16 1.17 4.14
N VAL A 33 2.51 2.34 4.15
CA VAL A 33 3.04 3.56 3.54
C VAL A 33 4.22 4.10 4.37
N ALA A 34 4.05 4.17 5.68
CA ALA A 34 5.07 4.70 6.59
C ALA A 34 6.38 3.90 6.53
N ASN A 35 6.30 2.57 6.39
CA ASN A 35 7.47 1.70 6.29
C ASN A 35 8.29 1.99 5.02
N LEU A 36 7.64 2.21 3.87
CA LEU A 36 8.36 2.60 2.65
C LEU A 36 9.04 3.96 2.84
N VAL A 37 8.33 4.94 3.42
CA VAL A 37 8.89 6.27 3.71
C VAL A 37 10.11 6.16 4.63
N ALA A 38 10.01 5.38 5.71
CA ALA A 38 11.12 5.16 6.63
C ALA A 38 12.34 4.54 5.93
N TYR A 39 12.12 3.57 5.04
CA TYR A 39 13.20 2.99 4.23
C TYR A 39 13.86 4.03 3.32
N ILE A 40 13.06 4.81 2.57
CA ILE A 40 13.57 5.82 1.64
C ILE A 40 14.27 6.98 2.37
N ALA A 41 13.81 7.34 3.58
CA ALA A 41 14.47 8.37 4.38
C ALA A 41 15.78 7.89 5.02
N SER A 42 16.05 6.58 5.02
CA SER A 42 17.22 6.00 5.66
C SER A 42 18.43 5.87 4.72
N PRO A 43 19.66 5.74 5.25
CA PRO A 43 20.85 5.46 4.46
C PRO A 43 20.79 4.17 3.62
N LEU A 44 19.87 3.24 3.94
CA LEU A 44 19.69 1.97 3.24
C LEU A 44 19.20 2.15 1.79
N SER A 45 18.70 3.33 1.44
CA SER A 45 18.21 3.68 0.10
C SER A 45 19.11 4.72 -0.61
N SER A 46 20.36 4.86 -0.19
CA SER A 46 21.28 5.92 -0.67
C SER A 46 21.50 5.99 -2.19
N ALA A 47 21.29 4.89 -2.91
CA ALA A 47 21.38 4.84 -4.38
C ALA A 47 20.01 4.89 -5.09
N THR A 48 18.92 5.08 -4.36
CA THR A 48 17.57 5.18 -4.91
C THR A 48 17.19 6.64 -5.11
N THR A 49 17.16 7.09 -6.36
CA THR A 49 16.83 8.48 -6.73
C THR A 49 16.09 8.53 -8.07
N GLY A 50 15.27 9.57 -8.28
CA GLY A 50 14.56 9.82 -9.54
C GLY A 50 13.46 8.81 -9.89
N ALA A 51 13.24 7.78 -9.07
CA ALA A 51 12.23 6.75 -9.30
C ALA A 51 10.91 7.09 -8.60
N ALA A 52 9.80 6.78 -9.25
CA ALA A 52 8.48 6.77 -8.61
C ALA A 52 8.27 5.42 -7.89
N LEU A 53 8.17 5.46 -6.56
CA LEU A 53 7.95 4.28 -5.72
C LEU A 53 6.51 4.28 -5.18
N ARG A 54 5.82 3.15 -5.27
CA ARG A 54 4.37 3.07 -4.99
C ARG A 54 4.04 2.14 -3.82
N VAL A 55 2.98 2.50 -3.10
CA VAL A 55 2.34 1.69 -2.05
C VAL A 55 0.83 1.71 -2.27
N ASP A 56 0.36 0.87 -3.19
CA ASP A 56 -1.04 0.85 -3.62
C ASP A 56 -1.65 -0.56 -3.58
N GLY A 57 -0.92 -1.54 -3.04
CA GLY A 57 -1.37 -2.92 -3.00
C GLY A 57 -1.39 -3.60 -4.38
N GLY A 58 -0.66 -3.07 -5.37
CA GLY A 58 -0.51 -3.65 -6.70
C GLY A 58 -1.64 -3.31 -7.68
N VAL A 59 -2.45 -2.29 -7.40
CA VAL A 59 -3.62 -1.93 -8.21
C VAL A 59 -3.23 -1.29 -9.54
N VAL A 60 -2.21 -0.42 -9.55
CA VAL A 60 -1.71 0.21 -10.77
C VAL A 60 -0.92 -0.81 -11.59
N ASP A 61 -1.20 -0.91 -12.89
CA ASP A 61 -0.60 -1.90 -13.78
C ASP A 61 0.72 -1.42 -14.43
N SER A 62 0.82 -0.12 -14.70
CA SER A 62 1.93 0.49 -15.41
C SER A 62 2.20 1.91 -14.92
N MET A 63 3.46 2.32 -14.97
CA MET A 63 3.90 3.68 -14.71
C MET A 63 4.80 4.11 -15.87
N ALA A 64 4.44 5.20 -16.52
CA ALA A 64 5.32 5.87 -17.46
C ALA A 64 6.12 6.94 -16.69
N ILE A 65 7.42 7.00 -16.96
CA ILE A 65 8.35 8.00 -16.43
C ILE A 65 8.71 8.95 -17.57
#